data_AF-A0A8T4Y989-F1
#
_entry.id   AF-A0A8T4Y989-F1
#
_cell.length_a   1.000
_cell.length_b   1.000
_cell.length_c   1.000
_cell.angle_alpha   90.00
_cell.angle_beta   90.00
_cell.angle_gamma   90.00
#
_symmetry.space_group_name_H-M   'P 1'
#
loop_
_entity.id
_entity.type
_entity.pdbx_description
1 polymer ?
#
loop_
_entity_poly.entity_id
_entity_poly.type
_entity_poly.pdbx_seq_one_letter_code
_entity_poly.pdbx_strand_id
1 'polypeptide(L)'
;MGGPSEREYKEKLDKIKEKLSKKAKDIKNQFEKIEKAKVDLLKKTKEMKHDTEREILKMEEEITKSKDLAPESKTRLHLEIDTLKTEARRQYSELETRIAETITQQ
;
A
#
# COMPACT_ATOMS: atom_id res chain seq x y z
N MET A 1 -23.82 48.62 -25.11
CA MET A 1 -23.43 48.55 -23.68
C MET A 1 -24.38 47.58 -23.00
N GLY A 2 -23.87 46.52 -22.38
CA GLY A 2 -24.69 45.47 -21.76
C GLY A 2 -25.48 45.98 -20.56
N GLY A 3 -26.77 45.66 -20.50
CA GLY A 3 -27.69 46.12 -19.45
C GLY A 3 -27.45 45.47 -18.08
N PRO A 4 -28.15 45.91 -17.02
CA PRO A 4 -27.99 45.42 -15.65
C PRO A 4 -28.04 43.89 -15.51
N SER A 5 -28.91 43.24 -16.29
CA SER A 5 -29.07 41.78 -16.35
C SER A 5 -27.82 41.04 -16.86
N GLU A 6 -27.10 41.62 -17.83
CA GLU A 6 -25.89 41.01 -18.39
C GLU A 6 -24.70 41.10 -17.42
N ARG A 7 -24.65 42.19 -16.65
CA ARG A 7 -23.66 42.36 -15.57
C ARG A 7 -23.91 41.37 -14.43
N GLU A 8 -25.16 41.22 -14.00
CA GLU A 8 -25.53 40.29 -12.93
C GLU A 8 -25.29 38.83 -13.34
N TYR A 9 -25.55 38.49 -14.62
CA TYR A 9 -25.20 37.18 -15.19
C TYR A 9 -23.70 36.91 -15.11
N LYS A 10 -22.85 37.85 -15.55
CA LYS A 10 -21.38 37.70 -15.48
C LYS A 10 -20.89 37.51 -14.04
N GLU A 11 -21.38 38.31 -13.10
CA GLU A 11 -20.99 38.18 -11.69
C GLU A 11 -21.40 36.83 -11.08
N LYS A 12 -22.59 36.31 -11.40
CA LYS A 12 -23.02 34.97 -10.97
C LYS A 12 -22.15 33.88 -11.61
N LEU A 13 -21.84 34.00 -12.90
CA LEU A 13 -20.99 33.06 -13.62
C LEU A 13 -19.58 33.02 -13.04
N ASP A 14 -18.99 34.17 -12.72
CA ASP A 14 -17.66 34.26 -12.14
C ASP A 14 -17.60 33.63 -10.74
N LYS A 15 -18.61 33.87 -9.90
CA LYS A 15 -18.75 33.19 -8.60
C LYS A 15 -18.87 31.67 -8.74
N ILE A 16 -19.61 31.18 -9.75
CA ILE A 16 -19.72 29.74 -10.02
C ILE A 16 -18.37 29.18 -10.45
N LYS A 17 -17.67 29.84 -11.38
CA LYS A 17 -16.33 29.44 -11.82
C LYS A 17 -15.34 29.38 -10.67
N GLU A 18 -15.35 30.37 -9.78
CA GLU A 18 -14.46 30.41 -8.62
C GLU A 18 -14.75 29.26 -7.65
N LYS A 19 -16.02 28.99 -7.35
CA LYS A 19 -16.43 27.85 -6.51
C LYS A 19 -16.04 26.51 -7.12
N LEU A 20 -16.26 26.33 -8.42
CA LEU A 20 -15.88 25.11 -9.13
C LEU A 20 -14.36 24.92 -9.16
N SER A 21 -13.60 26.00 -9.38
CA SER A 21 -12.14 25.97 -9.36
C SER A 21 -11.59 25.57 -7.99
N LYS A 22 -12.15 26.11 -6.91
CA LYS A 22 -11.79 25.71 -5.53
C LYS A 22 -12.07 24.23 -5.29
N LYS A 23 -13.27 23.75 -5.62
CA LYS A 23 -13.62 22.33 -5.49
C LYS A 23 -12.72 21.43 -6.32
N ALA A 24 -12.38 21.81 -7.54
CA ALA A 24 -11.47 21.04 -8.38
C ALA A 24 -10.07 20.93 -7.76
N LYS A 25 -9.55 22.03 -7.17
CA LYS A 25 -8.29 22.01 -6.42
C LYS A 25 -8.37 21.12 -5.18
N ASP A 26 -9.46 21.19 -4.43
CA ASP A 26 -9.65 20.36 -3.23
C ASP A 26 -9.69 18.87 -3.60
N ILE A 27 -10.40 18.51 -4.67
CA ILE A 27 -10.44 17.14 -5.20
C ILE A 27 -9.02 16.68 -5.59
N LYS A 28 -8.27 17.50 -6.33
CA LYS A 28 -6.90 17.17 -6.71
C LYS A 28 -6.01 16.94 -5.48
N ASN A 29 -6.09 17.81 -4.48
CA ASN A 29 -5.32 17.67 -3.23
C ASN A 29 -5.69 16.39 -2.46
N GLN A 30 -6.95 15.93 -2.52
CA GLN A 30 -7.34 14.66 -1.93
C GLN A 30 -6.74 13.47 -2.67
N PHE A 31 -6.71 13.49 -4.01
CA PHE A 31 -6.05 12.47 -4.80
C PHE A 31 -4.55 12.37 -4.49
N GLU A 32 -3.84 13.49 -4.41
CA GLU A 32 -2.42 13.52 -4.04
C GLU A 32 -2.16 12.89 -2.65
N LYS A 33 -3.05 13.14 -1.68
CA LYS A 33 -2.96 12.51 -0.34
C LYS A 33 -3.18 11.01 -0.39
N ILE A 34 -4.15 10.55 -1.18
CA ILE A 34 -4.44 9.12 -1.37
C ILE A 34 -3.26 8.42 -2.03
N GLU A 35 -2.69 9.01 -3.08
CA GLU A 35 -1.51 8.46 -3.76
C GLU A 35 -0.33 8.34 -2.80
N LYS A 36 -0.03 9.40 -2.03
CA LYS A 36 1.03 9.36 -1.03
C LYS A 36 0.80 8.26 0.01
N ALA A 37 -0.42 8.14 0.55
CA ALA A 37 -0.75 7.11 1.53
C ALA A 37 -0.59 5.68 0.95
N LYS A 38 -0.98 5.46 -0.31
CA LYS A 38 -0.77 4.18 -1.00
C LYS A 38 0.72 3.84 -1.10
N VAL A 39 1.56 4.80 -1.49
CA VAL A 39 3.03 4.61 -1.59
C VAL A 39 3.66 4.31 -0.24
N ASP A 40 3.30 5.07 0.80
CA ASP A 40 3.83 4.87 2.15
C ASP A 40 3.45 3.49 2.71
N LEU A 41 2.20 3.04 2.49
CA LEU A 41 1.75 1.70 2.87
C LEU A 41 2.52 0.61 2.13
N LEU A 42 2.72 0.75 0.80
CA LEU A 42 3.51 -0.20 0.02
C LEU A 42 4.96 -0.31 0.52
N LYS A 43 5.57 0.82 0.88
CA LYS A 43 6.93 0.85 1.44
C LYS A 43 6.98 0.10 2.77
N LYS A 44 6.02 0.38 3.67
CA LYS A 44 5.94 -0.29 4.97
C LYS A 44 5.75 -1.81 4.83
N THR A 45 4.91 -2.26 3.90
CA THR A 45 4.72 -3.69 3.64
C THR A 45 6.00 -4.36 3.14
N LYS A 46 6.79 -3.68 2.29
CA LYS A 46 8.10 -4.17 1.84
C LYS A 46 9.10 -4.29 2.99
N GLU A 47 9.15 -3.30 3.87
CA GLU A 47 9.99 -3.34 5.07
C GLU A 47 9.59 -4.52 5.97
N MET A 48 8.30 -4.68 6.26
CA MET A 48 7.79 -5.80 7.05
C MET A 48 8.13 -7.17 6.45
N LYS A 49 8.08 -7.31 5.12
CA LYS A 49 8.51 -8.53 4.43
C LYS A 49 9.97 -8.83 4.71
N HIS A 50 10.85 -7.85 4.54
CA HIS A 50 12.28 -8.03 4.79
C HIS A 50 12.61 -8.33 6.26
N ASP A 51 11.92 -7.69 7.19
CA ASP A 51 12.08 -7.95 8.61
C ASP A 51 11.62 -9.38 8.96
N THR A 52 10.48 -9.82 8.43
CA THR A 52 9.98 -11.19 8.61
C THR A 52 10.96 -12.21 8.02
N GLU A 53 11.52 -11.97 6.83
CA GLU A 53 12.53 -12.85 6.22
C GLU A 53 13.79 -12.94 7.09
N ARG A 54 14.23 -11.83 7.69
CA ARG A 54 15.36 -11.81 8.61
C ARG A 54 15.07 -12.57 9.91
N GLU A 55 13.87 -12.43 10.47
CA GLU A 55 13.47 -13.16 11.68
C GLU A 55 13.39 -14.67 11.43
N ILE A 56 12.84 -15.08 10.29
CA ILE A 56 12.82 -16.50 9.87
C ILE A 56 14.23 -17.06 9.79
N LEU A 57 15.18 -16.35 9.16
CA LEU A 57 16.58 -16.78 9.08
C LEU A 57 17.21 -16.98 10.46
N LYS A 58 16.92 -16.08 11.42
CA LYS A 58 17.40 -16.23 12.81
C LYS A 58 16.80 -17.47 13.48
N MET A 59 15.50 -17.70 13.32
CA MET A 59 14.82 -18.87 13.86
C MET A 59 15.40 -20.18 13.27
N GLU A 60 15.61 -20.23 11.94
CA GLU A 60 16.24 -21.37 11.26
C GLU A 60 17.67 -21.64 11.81
N GLU A 61 18.43 -20.58 12.06
CA GLU A 61 19.78 -20.67 12.63
C GLU A 61 19.76 -21.18 14.08
N GLU A 62 18.84 -20.69 14.91
CA GLU A 62 18.65 -21.14 16.29
C GLU A 62 18.25 -22.62 16.37
N ILE A 63 17.33 -23.06 15.52
CA ILE A 63 16.93 -24.49 15.41
C ILE A 63 18.13 -25.36 15.04
N THR A 64 18.94 -24.89 14.09
CA THR A 64 20.13 -25.62 13.64
C THR A 64 21.15 -25.76 14.77
N LYS A 65 21.40 -24.69 15.52
CA LYS A 65 22.36 -24.65 16.64
C LYS A 65 21.84 -25.30 17.93
N SER A 66 20.54 -25.51 18.07
CA SER A 66 19.93 -26.09 19.27
C SER A 66 20.54 -27.47 19.58
N LYS A 67 20.96 -27.68 20.83
CA LYS A 67 21.48 -28.97 21.30
C LYS A 67 20.38 -29.86 21.87
N ASP A 68 19.22 -29.28 22.17
CA ASP A 68 18.10 -29.94 22.84
C ASP A 68 17.14 -30.62 21.85
N LEU A 69 17.25 -30.29 20.56
CA LEU A 69 16.41 -30.87 19.52
C LEU A 69 17.10 -32.08 18.85
N ALA A 70 16.36 -33.18 18.74
CA ALA A 70 16.77 -34.34 17.96
C ALA A 70 16.89 -33.98 16.46
N PRO A 71 17.80 -34.62 15.69
CA PRO A 71 17.97 -34.35 14.27
C PRO A 71 16.69 -34.46 13.43
N GLU A 72 15.83 -35.42 13.75
CA GLU A 72 14.54 -35.62 13.08
C GLU A 72 13.57 -34.47 13.37
N SER A 73 13.54 -33.98 14.61
CA SER A 73 12.74 -32.83 15.02
C SER A 73 13.20 -31.54 14.33
N LYS A 74 14.51 -31.33 14.20
CA LYS A 74 15.06 -30.18 13.45
C LYS A 74 14.64 -30.23 11.99
N THR A 75 14.77 -31.39 11.35
CA THR A 75 14.34 -31.59 9.96
C THR A 75 12.87 -31.26 9.77
N ARG A 76 12.01 -31.75 10.68
CA ARG A 76 10.56 -31.47 10.63
C ARG A 76 10.25 -29.99 10.82
N LEU A 77 10.90 -29.32 11.76
CA LEU A 77 10.72 -27.88 11.98
C LEU A 77 11.12 -27.06 10.76
N HIS A 78 12.23 -27.40 10.10
CA HIS A 78 12.65 -26.74 8.86
C HIS A 78 11.60 -26.89 7.73
N LEU A 79 11.02 -28.08 7.56
CA LEU A 79 9.96 -28.30 6.58
C LEU A 79 8.69 -27.49 6.88
N GLU A 80 8.30 -27.42 8.16
CA GLU A 80 7.15 -26.60 8.60
C GLU A 80 7.42 -25.11 8.37
N ILE A 81 8.63 -24.62 8.66
CA ILE A 81 9.07 -23.25 8.36
C ILE A 81 9.02 -22.95 6.87
N ASP A 82 9.53 -23.85 6.01
CA ASP A 82 9.50 -23.69 4.56
C ASP A 82 8.08 -23.60 4.02
N THR A 83 7.16 -24.39 4.59
CA THR A 83 5.73 -24.34 4.25
C THR A 83 5.14 -22.97 4.61
N LEU A 84 5.38 -22.49 5.83
CA LEU A 84 4.90 -21.19 6.31
C LEU A 84 5.50 -20.03 5.49
N LYS A 85 6.78 -20.12 5.13
CA LYS A 85 7.49 -19.13 4.30
C LYS A 85 6.90 -19.05 2.90
N THR A 86 6.55 -20.20 2.32
CA THR A 86 5.89 -20.26 1.02
C THR A 86 4.50 -19.61 1.07
N GLU A 87 3.71 -19.90 2.11
CA GLU A 87 2.38 -19.29 2.28
C GLU A 87 2.47 -17.78 2.51
N ALA A 88 3.39 -17.31 3.35
CA ALA A 88 3.61 -15.88 3.58
C ALA A 88 4.01 -15.14 2.29
N ARG A 89 4.91 -15.75 1.48
CA ARG A 89 5.29 -15.20 0.18
C ARG A 89 4.11 -15.16 -0.80
N ARG A 90 3.28 -16.21 -0.83
CA ARG A 90 2.09 -16.28 -1.68
C ARG A 90 1.11 -15.16 -1.33
N GLN A 91 0.80 -15.00 -0.05
CA GLN A 91 -0.10 -13.94 0.44
C GLN A 91 0.44 -12.55 0.12
N TYR A 92 1.75 -12.33 0.30
CA TYR A 92 2.39 -11.07 -0.06
C TYR A 92 2.25 -10.77 -1.56
N SER A 93 2.56 -11.74 -2.43
CA SER A 93 2.46 -11.57 -3.89
C SER A 93 1.02 -11.32 -4.35
N GLU A 94 0.04 -12.00 -3.75
CA GLU A 94 -1.39 -11.79 -4.04
C GLU A 94 -1.82 -10.36 -3.68
N LEU A 95 -1.40 -9.87 -2.52
CA LEU A 95 -1.69 -8.50 -2.08
C LEU A 95 -0.96 -7.46 -2.94
N GLU A 96 0.31 -7.69 -3.28
CA GLU A 96 1.07 -6.80 -4.16
C GLU A 96 0.44 -6.69 -5.55
N THR A 97 -0.01 -7.83 -6.11
CA THR A 97 -0.72 -7.88 -7.40
C THR A 97 -2.04 -7.11 -7.34
N ARG A 98 -2.88 -7.34 -6.32
CA ARG A 98 -4.14 -6.61 -6.14
C ARG A 98 -3.94 -5.10 -6.06
N ILE A 99 -2.89 -4.66 -5.36
CA ILE A 99 -2.57 -3.23 -5.26
C ILE A 99 -2.10 -2.70 -6.62
N ALA A 100 -1.24 -3.43 -7.34
CA ALA A 100 -0.76 -3.05 -8.67
C ALA A 100 -1.90 -2.95 -9.70
N GLU A 101 -2.83 -3.92 -9.73
CA GLU A 101 -4.01 -3.92 -10.60
C GLU A 101 -4.95 -2.74 -10.30
N THR A 102 -5.12 -2.41 -9.01
CA THR A 102 -5.93 -1.25 -8.59
C THR A 102 -5.29 0.08 -9.04
N ILE A 103 -3.97 0.11 -9.23
CA ILE A 103 -3.25 1.29 -9.72
C ILE A 103 -3.29 1.39 -11.24
N THR A 104 -3.31 0.27 -11.98
CA THR A 104 -3.33 0.26 -13.46
C THR A 104 -4.72 0.40 -14.08
N GLN A 105 -5.80 0.23 -13.31
CA GLN A 105 -7.18 0.46 -13.77
C GLN A 105 -7.68 1.92 -13.59
N GLN A 106 -6.82 2.85 -13.16
CA GLN A 106 -7.12 4.29 -13.07
C GLN A 106 -6.55 5.05 -14.28
#